data_AF-A0A2D7W8T1-F1
#
_entry.id   AF-A0A2D7W8T1-F1
#
_cell.length_a   1.000
_cell.length_b   1.000
_cell.length_c   1.000
_cell.angle_alpha   90.00
_cell.angle_beta   90.00
_cell.angle_gamma   90.00
#
_symmetry.space_group_name_H-M   'P 1'
#
loop_
_entity.id
_entity.type
_entity.pdbx_description
1 polymer ?
#
loop_
_entity_poly.entity_id
_entity_poly.type
_entity_poly.pdbx_seq_one_letter_code
_entity_poly.pdbx_strand_id
1 'polypeptide(L)'
;MIEVEGVYLTWLISALAIGVAIMPIVKPPWARISISGFVDFIRRYWLHVLILFSIYNAKDFLDQVDRIIMANTGLDMTPWIFAIEGSMVLSIQKLFLNSTLTSLLTHFYVVGFMVICYVSIFYFAYFDDRWMSDRITLTIFWVYLLAVPFYLFFNVRVTGDFIPEMIPLAYNLTPEINDWFTRIDPFTNGMPSLHIAFPFSVWLCLMRYDQDKRWERYRKIVAIFTLLTAFSIIYLGIHWFSDIIGGMVVAVLAVHLSEKSQFVWNYLDERTINSRISALLSNPNKSFAIIKNKIKQSSLKFKKPGSSETTALIIGLLFVVGATVTWDLTHQALPAKGVELPVEVKASGEWMVTLDNHTDGVRLIVHEISNLENEIEVIQPNLDDKSHYDLSGGTLAVANTTELFVVNLTNPSISLLKLSIANIDELHIVESSNGPVIAVVSGGSVELYSISGQNVDANWWADDNVTMLDSIGD
;
A
#
# COMPACT_ATOMS: atom_id res chain seq x y z
N MET A 1 -25.43 -11.12 -2.15
CA MET A 1 -24.65 -11.44 -3.37
C MET A 1 -25.22 -10.78 -4.63
N ILE A 2 -26.55 -10.82 -4.88
CA ILE A 2 -27.16 -10.28 -6.12
C ILE A 2 -27.08 -8.74 -6.24
N GLU A 3 -27.24 -7.98 -5.15
CA GLU A 3 -27.19 -6.50 -5.20
C GLU A 3 -25.77 -5.93 -5.44
N VAL A 4 -24.74 -6.63 -4.95
CA VAL A 4 -23.35 -6.16 -4.99
C VAL A 4 -22.69 -6.39 -6.36
N GLU A 5 -23.03 -7.49 -7.05
CA GLU A 5 -22.66 -7.67 -8.47
C GLU A 5 -23.22 -6.54 -9.34
N GLY A 6 -24.38 -5.99 -8.98
CA GLY A 6 -24.99 -4.85 -9.64
C GLY A 6 -24.14 -3.59 -9.58
N VAL A 7 -23.50 -3.28 -8.45
CA VAL A 7 -22.67 -2.08 -8.28
C VAL A 7 -21.39 -2.18 -9.12
N TYR A 8 -20.67 -3.30 -9.04
CA TYR A 8 -19.48 -3.53 -9.86
C TYR A 8 -19.79 -3.43 -11.36
N LEU A 9 -20.84 -4.12 -11.80
CA LEU A 9 -21.28 -4.10 -13.19
C LEU A 9 -21.70 -2.69 -13.63
N THR A 10 -22.34 -1.93 -12.75
CA THR A 10 -22.71 -0.54 -13.02
C THR A 10 -21.47 0.32 -13.26
N TRP A 11 -20.47 0.26 -12.39
CA TRP A 11 -19.21 1.01 -12.57
C TRP A 11 -18.49 0.62 -13.85
N LEU A 12 -18.42 -0.68 -14.16
CA LEU A 12 -17.81 -1.17 -15.39
C LEU A 12 -18.55 -0.66 -16.63
N ILE A 13 -19.89 -0.77 -16.66
CA ILE A 13 -20.71 -0.27 -17.76
C ILE A 13 -20.56 1.25 -17.89
N SER A 14 -20.57 1.99 -16.78
CA SER A 14 -20.35 3.44 -16.77
C SER A 14 -18.98 3.81 -17.32
N ALA A 15 -17.91 3.10 -16.93
CA ALA A 15 -16.57 3.32 -17.47
C ALA A 15 -16.54 3.07 -18.99
N LEU A 16 -17.09 1.94 -19.45
CA LEU A 16 -17.21 1.61 -20.88
C LEU A 16 -18.00 2.68 -21.66
N ALA A 17 -19.11 3.17 -21.09
CA ALA A 17 -19.90 4.22 -21.70
C ALA A 17 -19.14 5.56 -21.75
N ILE A 18 -18.44 5.93 -20.67
CA ILE A 18 -17.69 7.19 -20.57
C ILE A 18 -16.57 7.26 -21.59
N GLY A 19 -15.75 6.23 -21.73
CA GLY A 19 -14.67 6.29 -22.74
C GLY A 19 -15.20 6.20 -24.17
N VAL A 20 -16.36 5.58 -24.44
CA VAL A 20 -17.06 5.74 -25.73
C VAL A 20 -17.50 7.19 -25.93
N ALA A 21 -18.09 7.81 -24.89
CA ALA A 21 -18.57 9.20 -24.94
C ALA A 21 -17.44 10.22 -25.14
N ILE A 22 -16.23 9.93 -24.66
CA ILE A 22 -15.03 10.78 -24.81
C ILE A 22 -14.42 10.70 -26.22
N MET A 23 -14.70 9.64 -27.01
CA MET A 23 -14.12 9.43 -28.34
C MET A 23 -14.13 10.67 -29.27
N PRO A 24 -15.21 11.47 -29.38
CA PRO A 24 -15.24 12.63 -30.25
C PRO A 24 -14.15 13.67 -29.94
N ILE A 25 -13.70 13.73 -28.68
CA ILE A 25 -12.68 14.67 -28.20
C ILE A 25 -11.27 14.14 -28.52
N VAL A 26 -11.05 12.85 -28.29
CA VAL A 26 -9.71 12.21 -28.33
C VAL A 26 -9.29 11.67 -29.69
N LYS A 27 -10.26 11.41 -30.58
CA LYS A 27 -10.00 10.76 -31.87
C LYS A 27 -8.96 11.52 -32.73
N PRO A 28 -8.24 10.82 -33.61
CA PRO A 28 -7.43 11.48 -34.64
C PRO A 28 -8.25 12.47 -35.48
N PRO A 29 -7.65 13.58 -35.96
CA PRO A 29 -8.39 14.66 -36.63
C PRO A 29 -9.24 14.20 -37.82
N TRP A 30 -8.71 13.27 -38.62
CA TRP A 30 -9.36 12.74 -39.83
C TRP A 30 -10.32 11.58 -39.57
N ALA A 31 -10.26 10.95 -38.39
CA ALA A 31 -11.00 9.73 -38.13
C ALA A 31 -12.50 10.00 -37.94
N ARG A 32 -13.35 9.08 -38.42
CA ARG A 32 -14.81 9.11 -38.22
C ARG A 32 -15.21 7.98 -37.29
N ILE A 33 -16.18 8.24 -36.43
CA ILE A 33 -16.73 7.23 -35.52
C ILE A 33 -17.90 6.55 -36.25
N SER A 34 -17.87 5.24 -36.35
CA SER A 34 -18.93 4.43 -36.96
C SER A 34 -19.22 3.17 -36.15
N ILE A 35 -20.41 2.61 -36.32
CA ILE A 35 -20.80 1.34 -35.69
C ILE A 35 -19.94 0.19 -36.24
N SER A 36 -19.63 0.22 -37.55
CA SER A 36 -18.77 -0.78 -38.18
C SER A 36 -17.37 -0.83 -37.57
N GLY A 37 -16.85 0.31 -37.06
CA GLY A 37 -15.56 0.38 -36.38
C GLY A 37 -15.49 -0.51 -35.13
N PHE A 38 -16.60 -0.68 -34.39
CA PHE A 38 -16.63 -1.57 -33.23
C PHE A 38 -16.51 -3.04 -33.63
N VAL A 39 -17.16 -3.42 -34.73
CA VAL A 39 -17.06 -4.79 -35.28
C VAL A 39 -15.65 -5.05 -35.80
N ASP A 40 -15.06 -4.07 -36.49
CA ASP A 40 -13.67 -4.14 -36.96
C ASP A 40 -12.68 -4.26 -35.81
N PHE A 41 -12.85 -3.50 -34.74
CA PHE A 41 -12.06 -3.60 -33.51
C PHE A 41 -12.04 -5.04 -32.99
N ILE A 42 -13.21 -5.63 -32.71
CA ILE A 42 -13.29 -6.99 -32.16
C ILE A 42 -12.68 -8.00 -33.14
N ARG A 43 -12.98 -7.88 -34.43
CA ARG A 43 -12.51 -8.85 -35.44
C ARG A 43 -11.00 -8.78 -35.67
N ARG A 44 -10.42 -7.57 -35.70
CA ARG A 44 -9.03 -7.33 -36.12
C ARG A 44 -8.05 -7.25 -34.97
N TYR A 45 -8.53 -7.07 -33.72
CA TYR A 45 -7.72 -6.89 -32.52
C TYR A 45 -8.12 -7.83 -31.38
N TRP A 46 -8.72 -8.99 -31.70
CA TRP A 46 -9.20 -9.95 -30.68
C TRP A 46 -8.07 -10.43 -29.77
N LEU A 47 -6.82 -10.46 -30.24
CA LEU A 47 -5.70 -10.88 -29.41
C LEU A 47 -5.26 -9.79 -28.43
N HIS A 48 -5.30 -8.51 -28.81
CA HIS A 48 -5.08 -7.39 -27.88
C HIS A 48 -6.12 -7.40 -26.78
N VAL A 49 -7.38 -7.65 -27.16
CA VAL A 49 -8.49 -7.84 -26.21
C VAL A 49 -8.24 -9.05 -25.31
N LEU A 50 -7.78 -10.18 -25.86
CA LEU A 50 -7.47 -11.38 -25.09
C LEU A 50 -6.35 -11.13 -24.08
N ILE A 51 -5.30 -10.39 -24.46
CA ILE A 51 -4.20 -10.03 -23.53
C ILE A 51 -4.73 -9.16 -22.40
N LEU A 52 -5.53 -8.13 -22.71
CA LEU A 52 -6.14 -7.27 -21.71
C LEU A 52 -7.03 -8.07 -20.75
N PHE A 53 -7.88 -8.95 -21.30
CA PHE A 53 -8.73 -9.84 -20.51
C PHE A 53 -7.88 -10.78 -19.64
N SER A 54 -6.78 -11.31 -20.17
CA SER A 54 -5.88 -12.20 -19.43
C SER A 54 -5.22 -11.50 -18.25
N ILE A 55 -4.79 -10.24 -18.41
CA ILE A 55 -4.25 -9.41 -17.31
C ILE A 55 -5.32 -9.19 -16.24
N TYR A 56 -6.54 -8.86 -16.65
CA TYR A 56 -7.66 -8.67 -15.73
C TYR A 56 -7.96 -9.95 -14.92
N ASN A 57 -8.02 -11.12 -15.56
CA ASN A 57 -8.27 -12.39 -14.86
C ASN A 57 -7.08 -12.87 -14.02
N ALA A 58 -5.85 -12.42 -14.35
CA ALA A 58 -4.67 -12.75 -13.56
C ALA A 58 -4.67 -12.08 -12.18
N LYS A 59 -5.45 -11.01 -11.98
CA LYS A 59 -5.56 -10.31 -10.69
C LYS A 59 -6.09 -11.23 -9.60
N ASP A 60 -7.23 -11.87 -9.82
CA ASP A 60 -7.85 -12.73 -8.79
C ASP A 60 -6.94 -13.90 -8.38
N PHE A 61 -6.19 -14.44 -9.34
CA PHE A 61 -5.18 -15.46 -9.07
C PHE A 61 -4.00 -14.90 -8.27
N LEU A 62 -3.51 -13.71 -8.64
CA LEU A 62 -2.43 -13.04 -7.91
C LEU A 62 -2.82 -12.74 -6.47
N ASP A 63 -4.01 -12.18 -6.24
CA ASP A 63 -4.51 -11.84 -4.91
C ASP A 63 -4.70 -13.10 -4.03
N GLN A 64 -5.04 -14.25 -4.62
CA GLN A 64 -5.06 -15.52 -3.90
C GLN A 64 -3.66 -15.99 -3.50
N VAL A 65 -2.68 -15.88 -4.40
CA VAL A 65 -1.29 -16.24 -4.11
C VAL A 65 -0.70 -15.32 -3.06
N ASP A 66 -0.91 -14.01 -3.17
CA ASP A 66 -0.48 -13.00 -2.20
C ASP A 66 -0.99 -13.32 -0.79
N ARG A 67 -2.31 -13.54 -0.63
CA ARG A 67 -2.89 -13.92 0.66
C ARG A 67 -2.25 -15.17 1.28
N ILE A 68 -1.94 -16.18 0.45
CA ILE A 68 -1.26 -17.40 0.93
C ILE A 68 0.17 -17.09 1.38
N ILE A 69 0.91 -16.27 0.62
CA ILE A 69 2.28 -15.89 0.98
C ILE A 69 2.26 -15.07 2.26
N MET A 70 1.46 -14.00 2.32
CA MET A 70 1.34 -13.13 3.50
C MET A 70 0.98 -13.92 4.75
N ALA A 71 -0.02 -14.80 4.70
CA ALA A 71 -0.45 -15.60 5.84
C ALA A 71 0.66 -16.52 6.39
N ASN A 72 1.63 -16.90 5.56
CA ASN A 72 2.74 -17.78 5.96
C ASN A 72 4.02 -17.03 6.35
N THR A 73 4.19 -15.79 5.89
CA THR A 73 5.49 -15.10 5.94
C THR A 73 5.47 -13.80 6.71
N GLY A 74 4.30 -13.16 6.87
CA GLY A 74 4.19 -11.86 7.53
C GLY A 74 4.99 -10.75 6.83
N LEU A 75 5.24 -10.86 5.51
CA LEU A 75 5.96 -9.84 4.74
C LEU A 75 5.20 -8.51 4.80
N ASP A 76 5.70 -7.55 5.57
CA ASP A 76 5.21 -6.17 5.62
C ASP A 76 6.39 -5.19 5.51
N MET A 77 6.47 -4.48 4.39
CA MET A 77 7.50 -3.46 4.12
C MET A 77 7.02 -2.05 4.47
N THR A 78 5.79 -1.88 4.94
CA THR A 78 5.20 -0.57 5.25
C THR A 78 6.00 0.23 6.28
N PRO A 79 6.55 -0.38 7.37
CA PRO A 79 7.37 0.36 8.32
C PRO A 79 8.61 1.01 7.68
N TRP A 80 9.20 0.38 6.65
CA TRP A 80 10.36 0.94 5.94
C TRP A 80 9.97 2.15 5.09
N ILE A 81 8.82 2.08 4.40
CA ILE A 81 8.28 3.22 3.65
C ILE A 81 7.92 4.37 4.61
N PHE A 82 7.29 4.06 5.74
CA PHE A 82 6.97 5.05 6.76
C PHE A 82 8.22 5.68 7.39
N ALA A 83 9.30 4.92 7.61
CA ALA A 83 10.56 5.46 8.10
C ALA A 83 11.19 6.48 7.13
N ILE A 84 10.91 6.37 5.83
CA ILE A 84 11.40 7.28 4.79
C ILE A 84 10.51 8.52 4.67
N GLU A 85 9.19 8.35 4.66
CA GLU A 85 8.23 9.42 4.34
C GLU A 85 7.56 10.06 5.56
N GLY A 86 7.51 9.36 6.68
CA GLY A 86 6.72 9.71 7.85
C GLY A 86 5.25 9.91 7.51
N SER A 87 4.63 10.93 8.12
CA SER A 87 3.23 11.32 7.93
C SER A 87 3.04 12.41 6.86
N MET A 88 3.95 12.51 5.87
CA MET A 88 3.84 13.53 4.82
C MET A 88 2.52 13.44 4.03
N VAL A 89 2.06 12.22 3.75
CA VAL A 89 0.77 11.97 3.08
C VAL A 89 -0.41 12.52 3.91
N LEU A 90 -0.40 12.30 5.22
CA LEU A 90 -1.41 12.81 6.15
C LEU A 90 -1.49 14.35 6.11
N SER A 91 -0.34 15.02 6.00
CA SER A 91 -0.28 16.48 5.91
C SER A 91 -1.04 17.02 4.68
N ILE A 92 -0.91 16.33 3.53
CA ILE A 92 -1.67 16.68 2.32
C ILE A 92 -3.17 16.42 2.52
N GLN A 93 -3.55 15.28 3.09
CA GLN A 93 -4.96 14.98 3.36
C GLN A 93 -5.59 16.06 4.26
N LYS A 94 -4.94 16.40 5.38
CA LYS A 94 -5.43 17.43 6.33
C LYS A 94 -5.55 18.81 5.68
N LEU A 95 -4.58 19.20 4.83
CA LEU A 95 -4.57 20.50 4.17
C LEU A 95 -5.76 20.71 3.21
N PHE A 96 -6.18 19.65 2.51
CA PHE A 96 -7.22 19.73 1.48
C PHE A 96 -8.56 19.13 1.91
N LEU A 97 -8.70 18.68 3.16
CA LEU A 97 -9.84 17.90 3.62
C LEU A 97 -11.15 18.65 3.38
N ASN A 98 -11.97 18.12 2.48
CA ASN A 98 -13.26 18.70 2.12
C ASN A 98 -14.21 17.62 1.60
N SER A 99 -15.44 17.57 2.12
CA SER A 99 -16.42 16.53 1.76
C SER A 99 -16.79 16.50 0.28
N THR A 100 -16.89 17.67 -0.36
CA THR A 100 -17.18 17.79 -1.80
C THR A 100 -15.99 17.29 -2.62
N LEU A 101 -14.77 17.68 -2.24
CA LEU A 101 -13.56 17.20 -2.88
C LEU A 101 -13.42 15.68 -2.75
N THR A 102 -13.63 15.14 -1.54
CA THR A 102 -13.63 13.69 -1.29
C THR A 102 -14.62 12.96 -2.18
N SER A 103 -15.87 13.41 -2.24
CA SER A 103 -16.86 12.76 -3.11
C SER A 103 -16.43 12.80 -4.58
N LEU A 104 -15.97 13.94 -5.08
CA LEU A 104 -15.53 14.08 -6.47
C LEU A 104 -14.33 13.19 -6.80
N LEU A 105 -13.30 13.18 -5.93
CA LEU A 105 -12.07 12.43 -6.16
C LEU A 105 -12.27 10.92 -6.02
N THR A 106 -13.09 10.45 -5.08
CA THR A 106 -13.42 9.01 -4.97
C THR A 106 -14.11 8.52 -6.25
N HIS A 107 -15.10 9.24 -6.77
CA HIS A 107 -15.77 8.86 -8.02
C HIS A 107 -14.83 8.95 -9.23
N PHE A 108 -14.03 10.03 -9.30
CA PHE A 108 -13.01 10.19 -10.34
C PHE A 108 -12.02 9.03 -10.32
N TYR A 109 -11.55 8.62 -9.14
CA TYR A 109 -10.59 7.55 -8.97
C TYR A 109 -11.18 6.19 -9.42
N VAL A 110 -12.33 5.79 -8.86
CA VAL A 110 -12.96 4.49 -9.15
C VAL A 110 -13.28 4.35 -10.64
N VAL A 111 -13.98 5.32 -11.21
CA VAL A 111 -14.40 5.27 -12.62
C VAL A 111 -13.22 5.53 -13.55
N GLY A 112 -12.43 6.56 -13.23
CA GLY A 112 -11.35 7.02 -14.09
C GLY A 112 -10.29 5.96 -14.30
N PHE A 113 -9.94 5.20 -13.26
CA PHE A 113 -8.98 4.12 -13.39
C PHE A 113 -9.50 2.99 -14.29
N MET A 114 -10.77 2.59 -14.13
CA MET A 114 -11.39 1.62 -15.06
C MET A 114 -11.38 2.13 -16.49
N VAL A 115 -11.72 3.41 -16.70
CA VAL A 115 -11.72 4.06 -18.02
C VAL A 115 -10.34 3.97 -18.66
N ILE A 116 -9.30 4.45 -17.98
CA ILE A 116 -7.96 4.49 -18.59
C ILE A 116 -7.44 3.10 -18.93
N CYS A 117 -7.71 2.09 -18.10
CA CYS A 117 -7.26 0.72 -18.33
C CYS A 117 -7.78 0.15 -19.65
N TYR A 118 -9.06 0.36 -19.98
CA TYR A 118 -9.60 -0.16 -21.24
C TYR A 118 -9.35 0.78 -22.43
N VAL A 119 -9.48 2.11 -22.26
CA VAL A 119 -9.34 3.05 -23.38
C VAL A 119 -7.91 3.09 -23.94
N SER A 120 -6.93 2.71 -23.12
CA SER A 120 -5.52 2.62 -23.50
C SER A 120 -5.24 1.64 -24.63
N ILE A 121 -6.09 0.63 -24.84
CA ILE A 121 -6.00 -0.27 -26.01
C ILE A 121 -7.15 0.01 -26.97
N PHE A 122 -8.36 0.18 -26.43
CA PHE A 122 -9.58 0.34 -27.23
C PHE A 122 -9.47 1.47 -28.25
N TYR A 123 -8.97 2.66 -27.89
CA TYR A 123 -8.91 3.77 -28.83
C TYR A 123 -8.02 3.47 -30.05
N PHE A 124 -6.80 2.99 -29.83
CA PHE A 124 -5.88 2.71 -30.93
C PHE A 124 -6.38 1.57 -31.81
N ALA A 125 -6.94 0.52 -31.20
CA ALA A 125 -7.49 -0.61 -31.92
C ALA A 125 -8.77 -0.22 -32.71
N TYR A 126 -9.64 0.61 -32.14
CA TYR A 126 -10.86 1.11 -32.78
C TYR A 126 -10.55 1.96 -34.01
N PHE A 127 -9.55 2.83 -33.94
CA PHE A 127 -9.13 3.69 -35.05
C PHE A 127 -8.09 3.03 -35.99
N ASP A 128 -7.90 1.71 -35.88
CA ASP A 128 -6.98 0.89 -36.67
C ASP A 128 -5.51 1.38 -36.65
N ASP A 129 -5.09 1.98 -35.54
CA ASP A 129 -3.71 2.41 -35.31
C ASP A 129 -2.87 1.26 -34.73
N ARG A 130 -2.58 0.28 -35.59
CA ARG A 130 -1.86 -0.94 -35.21
C ARG A 130 -0.51 -0.66 -34.57
N TRP A 131 0.22 0.33 -35.11
CA TRP A 131 1.54 0.73 -34.63
C TRP A 131 1.55 1.08 -33.14
N MET A 132 0.51 1.80 -32.70
CA MET A 132 0.36 2.22 -31.31
C MET A 132 -0.28 1.13 -30.46
N SER A 133 -1.29 0.44 -30.98
CA SER A 133 -1.98 -0.66 -30.30
C SER A 133 -1.00 -1.76 -29.86
N ASP A 134 -0.12 -2.20 -30.76
CA ASP A 134 0.91 -3.22 -30.50
C ASP A 134 1.89 -2.81 -29.37
N ARG A 135 2.25 -1.53 -29.31
CA ARG A 135 3.17 -1.00 -28.29
C ARG A 135 2.51 -0.84 -26.94
N ILE A 136 1.30 -0.29 -26.91
CA ILE A 136 0.60 -0.04 -25.65
C ILE A 136 0.16 -1.35 -25.00
N THR A 137 -0.35 -2.32 -25.77
CA THR A 137 -0.71 -3.63 -25.22
C THR A 137 0.49 -4.33 -24.58
N LEU A 138 1.66 -4.34 -25.24
CA LEU A 138 2.86 -4.92 -24.62
C LEU A 138 3.37 -4.08 -23.45
N THR A 139 3.24 -2.75 -23.50
CA THR A 139 3.61 -1.88 -22.37
C THR A 139 2.77 -2.20 -21.14
N ILE A 140 1.45 -2.29 -21.29
CA ILE A 140 0.52 -2.65 -20.21
C ILE A 140 0.82 -4.04 -19.65
N PHE A 141 1.09 -5.01 -20.52
CA PHE A 141 1.53 -6.34 -20.11
C PHE A 141 2.79 -6.28 -19.24
N TRP A 142 3.81 -5.52 -19.65
CA TRP A 142 5.04 -5.35 -18.88
C TRP A 142 4.84 -4.57 -17.59
N VAL A 143 3.97 -3.54 -17.56
CA VAL A 143 3.61 -2.82 -16.33
C VAL A 143 3.09 -3.80 -15.30
N TYR A 144 2.14 -4.66 -15.69
CA TYR A 144 1.58 -5.66 -14.78
C TYR A 144 2.63 -6.69 -14.34
N LEU A 145 3.38 -7.25 -15.29
CA LEU A 145 4.38 -8.27 -15.00
C LEU A 145 5.53 -7.77 -14.11
N LEU A 146 5.91 -6.51 -14.24
CA LEU A 146 6.94 -5.88 -13.39
C LEU A 146 6.43 -5.53 -12.00
N ALA A 147 5.13 -5.30 -11.82
CA ALA A 147 4.52 -5.02 -10.50
C ALA A 147 4.35 -6.29 -9.66
N VAL A 148 4.06 -7.44 -10.30
CA VAL A 148 3.80 -8.73 -9.61
C VAL A 148 4.85 -9.09 -8.54
N PRO A 149 6.17 -9.03 -8.79
CA PRO A 149 7.16 -9.35 -7.76
C PRO A 149 7.10 -8.43 -6.54
N PHE A 150 6.74 -7.16 -6.72
CA PHE A 150 6.60 -6.24 -5.58
C PHE A 150 5.38 -6.59 -4.76
N TYR A 151 4.24 -6.88 -5.39
CA TYR A 151 3.04 -7.26 -4.66
C TYR A 151 3.21 -8.56 -3.88
N LEU A 152 3.94 -9.53 -4.43
CA LEU A 152 4.16 -10.82 -3.75
C LEU A 152 5.26 -10.80 -2.68
N PHE A 153 6.29 -9.95 -2.83
CA PHE A 153 7.49 -10.03 -1.99
C PHE A 153 7.86 -8.72 -1.29
N PHE A 154 7.40 -7.58 -1.78
CA PHE A 154 7.63 -6.24 -1.21
C PHE A 154 6.28 -5.59 -0.89
N ASN A 155 5.52 -6.25 -0.03
CA ASN A 155 4.15 -5.88 0.29
C ASN A 155 4.11 -4.58 1.10
N VAL A 156 3.30 -3.61 0.69
CA VAL A 156 3.18 -2.30 1.35
C VAL A 156 1.71 -1.99 1.51
N ARG A 157 1.31 -1.76 2.76
CA ARG A 157 -0.06 -1.42 3.13
C ARG A 157 -0.39 0.01 2.73
N VAL A 158 -1.67 0.24 2.43
CA VAL A 158 -2.17 1.57 2.11
C VAL A 158 -2.05 2.53 3.28
N THR A 159 -1.86 3.82 3.01
CA THR A 159 -1.59 4.82 4.06
C THR A 159 -2.72 4.96 5.08
N GLY A 160 -3.98 4.83 4.65
CA GLY A 160 -5.15 4.89 5.53
C GLY A 160 -5.36 3.65 6.40
N ASP A 161 -4.64 2.56 6.15
CA ASP A 161 -4.58 1.38 7.02
C ASP A 161 -3.44 1.49 8.04
N PHE A 162 -2.33 2.13 7.66
CA PHE A 162 -1.11 2.18 8.48
C PHE A 162 -0.99 3.41 9.38
N ILE A 163 -1.41 4.60 8.92
CA ILE A 163 -1.26 5.85 9.68
C ILE A 163 -2.51 6.06 10.56
N PRO A 164 -2.42 6.00 11.91
CA PRO A 164 -3.59 6.01 12.78
C PRO A 164 -4.49 7.26 12.65
N GLU A 165 -3.88 8.43 12.43
CA GLU A 165 -4.61 9.69 12.28
C GLU A 165 -5.23 9.89 10.88
N MET A 166 -4.90 9.02 9.91
CA MET A 166 -5.33 9.19 8.53
C MET A 166 -6.71 8.58 8.32
N ILE A 167 -7.63 9.37 7.75
CA ILE A 167 -8.98 8.87 7.46
C ILE A 167 -8.93 8.13 6.11
N PRO A 168 -9.41 6.88 6.03
CA PRO A 168 -9.51 6.14 4.77
C PRO A 168 -10.67 6.69 3.91
N LEU A 169 -10.49 7.90 3.36
CA LEU A 169 -11.52 8.69 2.67
C LEU A 169 -12.14 7.97 1.46
N ALA A 170 -11.35 7.18 0.73
CA ALA A 170 -11.86 6.35 -0.36
C ALA A 170 -12.90 5.32 0.11
N TYR A 171 -12.67 4.75 1.29
CA TYR A 171 -13.45 3.64 1.83
C TYR A 171 -14.71 4.11 2.56
N ASN A 172 -14.75 5.36 3.03
CA ASN A 172 -15.82 5.85 3.91
C ASN A 172 -16.88 6.73 3.21
N LEU A 173 -16.96 6.72 1.88
CA LEU A 173 -17.89 7.62 1.17
C LEU A 173 -19.36 7.17 1.27
N THR A 174 -19.65 5.91 0.96
CA THR A 174 -20.97 5.28 1.18
C THR A 174 -20.77 3.82 1.57
N PRO A 175 -21.75 3.18 2.23
CA PRO A 175 -21.68 1.76 2.56
C PRO A 175 -21.39 0.89 1.32
N GLU A 176 -22.00 1.19 0.17
CA GLU A 176 -21.80 0.43 -1.07
C GLU A 176 -20.37 0.55 -1.61
N ILE A 177 -19.76 1.72 -1.48
CA ILE A 177 -18.37 1.96 -1.90
C ILE A 177 -17.41 1.26 -0.93
N ASN A 178 -17.65 1.32 0.38
CA ASN A 178 -16.87 0.60 1.39
C ASN A 178 -16.86 -0.91 1.11
N ASP A 179 -18.06 -1.47 0.92
CA ASP A 179 -18.30 -2.88 0.61
C ASP A 179 -17.65 -3.32 -0.70
N TRP A 180 -17.53 -2.41 -1.67
CA TRP A 180 -16.86 -2.68 -2.94
C TRP A 180 -15.33 -2.68 -2.77
N PHE A 181 -14.78 -1.66 -2.10
CA PHE A 181 -13.34 -1.53 -1.88
C PHE A 181 -12.78 -2.69 -1.07
N THR A 182 -13.41 -3.02 0.08
CA THR A 182 -12.97 -4.10 0.98
C THR A 182 -12.95 -5.49 0.33
N ARG A 183 -13.63 -5.68 -0.80
CA ARG A 183 -13.64 -6.93 -1.57
C ARG A 183 -12.58 -7.01 -2.67
N ILE A 184 -12.19 -5.87 -3.24
CA ILE A 184 -11.33 -5.80 -4.44
C ILE A 184 -9.91 -5.38 -4.09
N ASP A 185 -9.77 -4.59 -3.03
CA ASP A 185 -8.51 -4.10 -2.52
C ASP A 185 -8.01 -5.05 -1.42
N PRO A 186 -6.85 -5.70 -1.59
CA PRO A 186 -6.25 -6.48 -0.52
C PRO A 186 -5.58 -5.61 0.55
N PHE A 187 -5.62 -4.27 0.42
CA PHE A 187 -4.99 -3.25 1.31
C PHE A 187 -3.46 -3.28 1.33
N THR A 188 -2.84 -4.18 0.59
CA THR A 188 -1.45 -4.61 0.71
C THR A 188 -0.63 -4.39 -0.58
N ASN A 189 -1.28 -3.88 -1.63
CA ASN A 189 -0.71 -3.65 -2.96
C ASN A 189 -0.34 -2.17 -3.21
N GLY A 190 0.18 -1.47 -2.20
CA GLY A 190 0.55 -0.06 -2.30
C GLY A 190 1.73 0.19 -3.26
N MET A 191 2.82 -0.56 -3.12
CA MET A 191 4.05 -0.34 -3.88
C MET A 191 4.25 -1.40 -4.96
N PRO A 192 4.55 -1.04 -6.22
CA PRO A 192 4.44 0.28 -6.84
C PRO A 192 2.99 0.60 -7.23
N SER A 193 2.65 1.88 -7.35
CA SER A 193 1.29 2.28 -7.72
C SER A 193 1.00 1.98 -9.19
N LEU A 194 0.18 0.95 -9.45
CA LEU A 194 -0.37 0.69 -10.78
C LEU A 194 -1.28 1.81 -11.27
N HIS A 195 -1.93 2.55 -10.35
CA HIS A 195 -2.72 3.74 -10.67
C HIS A 195 -1.90 4.85 -11.31
N ILE A 196 -0.58 4.85 -11.11
CA ILE A 196 0.36 5.73 -11.79
C ILE A 196 1.03 5.03 -12.96
N ALA A 197 1.50 3.80 -12.77
CA ALA A 197 2.26 3.08 -13.81
C ALA A 197 1.46 2.93 -15.11
N PHE A 198 0.16 2.62 -15.04
CA PHE A 198 -0.70 2.51 -16.20
C PHE A 198 -0.80 3.82 -17.01
N PRO A 199 -1.42 4.90 -16.49
CA PRO A 199 -1.63 6.12 -17.27
C PRO A 199 -0.30 6.80 -17.64
N PHE A 200 0.71 6.74 -16.77
CA PHE A 200 2.03 7.29 -17.08
C PHE A 200 2.72 6.53 -18.23
N SER A 201 2.65 5.20 -18.26
CA SER A 201 3.23 4.40 -19.35
C SER A 201 2.53 4.67 -20.70
N VAL A 202 1.22 4.86 -20.70
CA VAL A 202 0.43 5.22 -21.89
C VAL A 202 0.82 6.59 -22.39
N TRP A 203 0.90 7.58 -21.50
CA TRP A 203 1.37 8.92 -21.83
C TRP A 203 2.80 8.91 -22.40
N LEU A 204 3.71 8.18 -21.76
CA LEU A 204 5.11 8.07 -22.17
C LEU A 204 5.24 7.37 -23.54
N CYS A 205 4.46 6.30 -23.76
CA CYS A 205 4.38 5.60 -25.03
C CYS A 205 3.89 6.54 -26.14
N LEU A 206 2.85 7.33 -25.89
CA LEU A 206 2.36 8.34 -26.83
C LEU A 206 3.43 9.40 -27.10
N MET A 207 4.08 9.93 -26.07
CA MET A 207 5.13 10.93 -26.23
C MET A 207 6.31 10.42 -27.06
N ARG A 208 6.62 9.13 -26.98
CA ARG A 208 7.75 8.52 -27.70
C ARG A 208 7.42 8.12 -29.13
N TYR A 209 6.21 7.62 -29.38
CA TYR A 209 5.87 6.93 -30.64
C TYR A 209 4.79 7.61 -31.49
N ASP A 210 4.07 8.61 -30.99
CA ASP A 210 3.09 9.43 -31.75
C ASP A 210 3.79 10.66 -32.38
N GLN A 211 4.78 10.42 -33.24
CA GLN A 211 5.62 11.50 -33.81
C GLN A 211 4.84 12.46 -34.71
N ASP A 212 3.79 11.95 -35.36
CA ASP A 212 2.89 12.70 -36.23
C ASP A 212 1.70 13.34 -35.48
N LYS A 213 1.71 13.28 -34.15
CA LYS A 213 0.77 13.98 -33.25
C LYS A 213 -0.70 13.65 -33.51
N ARG A 214 -1.01 12.43 -33.97
CA ARG A 214 -2.40 12.01 -34.26
C ARG A 214 -3.23 11.98 -32.99
N TRP A 215 -2.59 11.72 -31.86
CA TRP A 215 -3.19 11.54 -30.55
C TRP A 215 -2.83 12.68 -29.59
N GLU A 216 -2.47 13.87 -30.10
CA GLU A 216 -2.00 14.97 -29.24
C GLU A 216 -3.00 15.36 -28.15
N ARG A 217 -4.29 15.41 -28.48
CA ARG A 217 -5.36 15.71 -27.51
C ARG A 217 -5.45 14.63 -26.45
N TYR A 218 -5.45 13.36 -26.87
CA TYR A 218 -5.47 12.23 -25.96
C TYR A 218 -4.25 12.24 -25.03
N ARG A 219 -3.05 12.45 -25.58
CA ARG A 219 -1.81 12.58 -24.80
C ARG A 219 -1.89 13.67 -23.73
N LYS A 220 -2.44 14.85 -24.04
CA LYS A 220 -2.65 15.93 -23.06
C LYS A 220 -3.64 15.51 -21.97
N ILE A 221 -4.75 14.87 -22.36
CA ILE A 221 -5.77 14.38 -21.42
C ILE A 221 -5.17 13.32 -20.48
N VAL A 222 -4.42 12.34 -21.01
CA VAL A 222 -3.77 11.32 -20.18
C VAL A 222 -2.75 11.96 -19.22
N ALA A 223 -2.00 12.99 -19.65
CA ALA A 223 -1.08 13.70 -18.76
C ALA A 223 -1.81 14.35 -17.57
N ILE A 224 -2.90 15.08 -17.85
CA ILE A 224 -3.73 15.72 -16.82
C ILE A 224 -4.37 14.67 -15.92
N PHE A 225 -4.87 13.58 -16.51
CA PHE A 225 -5.43 12.45 -15.78
C PHE A 225 -4.40 11.86 -14.81
N THR A 226 -3.17 11.56 -15.27
CA THR A 226 -2.09 11.03 -14.40
C THR A 226 -1.79 11.96 -13.23
N LEU A 227 -1.71 13.28 -13.47
CA LEU A 227 -1.46 14.27 -12.41
C LEU A 227 -2.62 14.31 -11.40
N LEU A 228 -3.86 14.28 -11.88
CA LEU A 228 -5.04 14.27 -11.03
C LEU A 228 -5.17 12.95 -10.25
N THR A 229 -4.79 11.82 -10.84
CA THR A 229 -4.70 10.53 -10.16
C THR A 229 -3.65 10.56 -9.07
N ALA A 230 -2.45 11.09 -9.34
CA ALA A 230 -1.38 11.25 -8.35
C ALA A 230 -1.85 12.05 -7.13
N PHE A 231 -2.56 13.17 -7.34
CA PHE A 231 -3.15 13.92 -6.24
C PHE A 231 -4.24 13.11 -5.52
N SER A 232 -5.16 12.51 -6.27
CA SER A 232 -6.30 11.76 -5.72
C SER A 232 -5.86 10.64 -4.79
N ILE A 233 -4.88 9.81 -5.20
CA ILE A 233 -4.49 8.63 -4.42
C ILE A 233 -3.80 8.97 -3.09
N ILE A 234 -3.04 10.08 -3.05
CA ILE A 234 -2.44 10.63 -1.83
C ILE A 234 -3.53 11.21 -0.94
N TYR A 235 -4.39 12.07 -1.49
CA TYR A 235 -5.47 12.71 -0.75
C TYR A 235 -6.44 11.70 -0.13
N LEU A 236 -6.85 10.69 -0.90
CA LEU A 236 -7.81 9.68 -0.46
C LEU A 236 -7.25 8.68 0.56
N GLY A 237 -5.93 8.68 0.78
CA GLY A 237 -5.27 7.81 1.75
C GLY A 237 -5.10 6.37 1.31
N ILE A 238 -4.81 6.17 0.03
CA ILE A 238 -4.63 4.83 -0.55
C ILE A 238 -3.21 4.58 -1.10
N HIS A 239 -2.31 5.55 -1.05
CA HIS A 239 -0.93 5.41 -1.53
C HIS A 239 0.06 6.34 -0.83
N TRP A 240 1.31 5.90 -0.80
CA TRP A 240 2.50 6.66 -0.40
C TRP A 240 3.08 7.44 -1.58
N PHE A 241 3.96 8.42 -1.33
CA PHE A 241 4.65 9.13 -2.41
C PHE A 241 5.67 8.23 -3.13
N SER A 242 6.32 7.32 -2.40
CA SER A 242 7.24 6.34 -2.97
C SER A 242 6.52 5.40 -3.93
N ASP A 243 5.25 5.08 -3.68
CA ASP A 243 4.44 4.26 -4.60
C ASP A 243 4.29 4.92 -5.96
N ILE A 244 4.13 6.26 -5.99
CA ILE A 244 4.06 7.06 -7.22
C ILE A 244 5.39 6.97 -7.98
N ILE A 245 6.51 7.17 -7.26
CA ILE A 245 7.85 7.10 -7.85
C ILE A 245 8.11 5.70 -8.40
N GLY A 246 7.81 4.65 -7.64
CA GLY A 246 7.90 3.26 -8.06
C GLY A 246 7.05 2.98 -9.30
N GLY A 247 5.81 3.48 -9.33
CA GLY A 247 4.92 3.37 -10.49
C GLY A 247 5.49 4.03 -11.75
N MET A 248 6.08 5.22 -11.62
CA MET A 248 6.76 5.90 -12.75
C MET A 248 7.97 5.12 -13.25
N VAL A 249 8.79 4.56 -12.35
CA VAL A 249 9.95 3.72 -12.72
C VAL A 249 9.49 2.48 -13.47
N VAL A 250 8.49 1.77 -12.96
CA VAL A 250 7.90 0.60 -13.63
C VAL A 250 7.39 0.95 -15.02
N ALA A 251 6.69 2.08 -15.16
CA ALA A 251 6.20 2.53 -16.46
C ALA A 251 7.32 2.81 -17.47
N VAL A 252 8.42 3.46 -17.06
CA VAL A 252 9.59 3.71 -17.92
C VAL A 252 10.20 2.39 -18.39
N LEU A 253 10.42 1.45 -17.46
CA LEU A 253 10.95 0.13 -17.77
C LEU A 253 10.02 -0.65 -18.71
N ALA A 254 8.71 -0.59 -18.47
CA ALA A 254 7.71 -1.27 -19.29
C ALA A 254 7.69 -0.75 -20.74
N VAL A 255 7.77 0.57 -20.96
CA VAL A 255 7.85 1.16 -22.31
C VAL A 255 9.13 0.69 -23.03
N HIS A 256 10.25 0.61 -22.31
CA HIS A 256 11.52 0.12 -22.86
C HIS A 256 11.50 -1.37 -23.20
N LEU A 257 10.94 -2.21 -22.32
CA LEU A 257 10.78 -3.64 -22.57
C LEU A 257 9.78 -3.91 -23.69
N SER A 258 8.70 -3.11 -23.78
CA SER A 258 7.76 -3.16 -24.90
C SER A 258 8.46 -2.96 -26.24
N GLU A 259 9.35 -1.96 -26.35
CA GLU A 259 10.13 -1.71 -27.57
C GLU A 259 10.97 -2.90 -28.00
N LYS A 260 11.67 -3.53 -27.04
CA LYS A 260 12.50 -4.71 -27.31
C LYS A 260 11.70 -5.97 -27.61
N SER A 261 10.46 -6.04 -27.13
CA SER A 261 9.59 -7.22 -27.24
C SER A 261 8.61 -7.16 -28.42
N GLN A 262 8.71 -6.17 -29.31
CA GLN A 262 7.83 -6.06 -30.49
C GLN A 262 7.86 -7.29 -31.42
N PHE A 263 8.92 -8.10 -31.36
CA PHE A 263 8.99 -9.37 -32.09
C PHE A 263 7.87 -10.37 -31.71
N VAL A 264 7.25 -10.21 -30.55
CA VAL A 264 6.11 -11.03 -30.08
C VAL A 264 4.96 -10.98 -31.09
N TRP A 265 4.71 -9.83 -31.71
CA TRP A 265 3.68 -9.67 -32.72
C TRP A 265 3.95 -10.50 -33.98
N ASN A 266 5.20 -10.89 -34.27
CA ASN A 266 5.44 -11.85 -35.36
C ASN A 266 4.79 -13.21 -35.09
N TYR A 267 4.54 -13.57 -33.84
CA TYR A 267 3.88 -14.82 -33.44
C TYR A 267 2.39 -14.62 -33.19
N LEU A 268 2.07 -13.49 -32.57
CA LEU A 268 0.77 -13.12 -32.06
C LEU A 268 -0.07 -12.30 -33.06
N ASP A 269 0.37 -12.11 -34.31
CA ASP A 269 -0.45 -11.41 -35.32
C ASP A 269 -1.62 -12.27 -35.80
N GLU A 270 -2.81 -11.94 -35.30
CA GLU A 270 -4.12 -12.50 -35.61
C GLU A 270 -4.44 -12.57 -37.10
N ARG A 271 -3.89 -11.66 -37.91
CA ARG A 271 -4.08 -11.67 -39.38
C ARG A 271 -3.44 -12.90 -40.03
N THR A 272 -2.43 -13.47 -39.36
CA THR A 272 -1.67 -14.63 -39.86
C THR A 272 -2.00 -15.92 -39.11
N ILE A 273 -2.72 -15.87 -37.99
CA ILE A 273 -3.04 -17.06 -37.18
C ILE A 273 -3.87 -18.06 -38.00
N ASN A 274 -4.90 -17.61 -38.71
CA ASN A 274 -5.75 -18.50 -39.50
C ASN A 274 -4.96 -19.24 -40.59
N SER A 275 -4.04 -18.57 -41.28
CA SER A 275 -3.21 -19.22 -42.30
C SER A 275 -2.19 -20.18 -41.69
N ARG A 276 -1.64 -19.87 -40.51
CA ARG A 276 -0.74 -20.75 -39.77
C ARG A 276 -1.44 -22.01 -39.25
N ILE A 277 -2.64 -21.86 -38.68
CA ILE A 277 -3.46 -23.00 -38.24
C ILE A 277 -3.86 -23.86 -39.44
N SER A 278 -4.26 -23.24 -40.56
CA SER A 278 -4.55 -23.96 -41.80
C SER A 278 -3.32 -24.73 -42.33
N ALA A 279 -2.13 -24.12 -42.28
CA ALA A 279 -0.88 -24.79 -42.65
C ALA A 279 -0.52 -25.95 -41.69
N LEU A 280 -0.78 -25.79 -40.39
CA LEU A 280 -0.59 -26.83 -39.38
C LEU A 280 -1.53 -28.02 -39.63
N LEU A 281 -2.80 -27.77 -39.87
CA LEU A 281 -3.83 -28.80 -40.09
C LEU A 281 -3.67 -29.51 -41.43
N SER A 282 -3.29 -28.79 -42.49
CA SER A 282 -3.14 -29.36 -43.83
C SER A 282 -1.88 -30.21 -43.98
N ASN A 283 -0.78 -29.88 -43.29
CA ASN A 283 0.49 -30.61 -43.37
C ASN A 283 1.16 -30.74 -41.98
N PRO A 284 0.61 -31.56 -41.07
CA PRO A 284 1.06 -31.63 -39.69
C PRO A 284 2.51 -32.08 -39.58
N ASN A 285 2.92 -33.10 -40.35
CA ASN A 285 4.29 -33.65 -40.28
C ASN A 285 5.37 -32.62 -40.64
N LYS A 286 5.13 -31.80 -41.67
CA LYS A 286 6.07 -30.73 -42.07
C LYS A 286 6.11 -29.62 -41.03
N SER A 287 4.95 -29.21 -40.50
CA SER A 287 4.85 -28.17 -39.48
C SER A 287 5.53 -28.58 -38.17
N PHE A 288 5.33 -29.83 -37.71
CA PHE A 288 6.03 -30.38 -36.55
C PHE A 288 7.54 -30.46 -36.78
N ALA A 289 8.01 -30.82 -37.98
CA ALA A 289 9.43 -30.83 -38.30
C ALA A 289 10.05 -29.43 -38.24
N ILE A 290 9.35 -28.40 -38.72
CA ILE A 290 9.79 -26.99 -38.63
C ILE A 290 9.88 -26.55 -37.17
N ILE A 291 8.85 -26.82 -36.36
CA ILE A 291 8.83 -26.48 -34.93
C ILE A 291 9.98 -27.19 -34.21
N LYS A 292 10.17 -28.49 -34.43
CA LYS A 292 11.27 -29.29 -33.83
C LYS A 292 12.64 -28.73 -34.21
N ASN A 293 12.85 -28.37 -35.47
CA ASN A 293 14.10 -27.76 -35.93
C ASN A 293 14.33 -26.38 -35.29
N LYS A 294 13.28 -25.57 -35.13
CA LYS A 294 13.37 -24.25 -34.48
C LYS A 294 13.68 -24.37 -32.98
N ILE A 295 13.05 -25.31 -32.28
CA ILE A 295 13.36 -25.63 -30.87
C ILE A 295 14.81 -26.12 -30.74
N LYS A 296 15.25 -27.01 -31.63
CA LYS A 296 16.64 -27.49 -31.65
C LYS A 296 17.63 -26.35 -31.87
N GLN A 297 17.34 -25.43 -32.79
CA GLN A 297 18.16 -24.24 -33.02
C GLN A 297 18.17 -23.28 -31.83
N SER A 298 17.04 -23.03 -31.18
CA SER A 298 16.99 -22.23 -29.93
C SER A 298 17.77 -22.90 -28.80
N SER A 299 17.64 -24.22 -28.61
CA SER A 299 18.40 -24.97 -27.61
C SER A 299 19.92 -24.90 -27.85
N LEU A 300 20.35 -24.89 -29.12
CA LEU A 300 21.76 -24.69 -29.47
C LEU A 300 22.27 -23.29 -29.13
N LYS A 301 21.41 -22.26 -29.15
CA LYS A 301 21.77 -20.89 -28.70
C LYS A 301 22.04 -20.83 -27.20
N PHE A 302 21.31 -21.60 -26.38
CA PHE A 302 21.60 -21.69 -24.94
C PHE A 302 22.96 -22.34 -24.62
N LYS A 303 23.53 -23.15 -25.52
CA LYS A 303 24.88 -23.71 -25.35
C LYS A 303 26.00 -22.70 -25.63
N LYS A 304 25.71 -21.58 -26.31
CA LYS A 304 26.64 -20.47 -26.57
C LYS A 304 25.89 -19.14 -26.42
N PRO A 305 25.61 -18.72 -25.17
CA PRO A 305 24.77 -17.55 -24.93
C PRO A 305 25.40 -16.29 -25.52
N GLY A 306 24.59 -15.49 -26.22
CA GLY A 306 24.93 -14.14 -26.63
C GLY A 306 24.73 -13.13 -25.50
N SER A 307 25.11 -11.87 -25.73
CA SER A 307 25.01 -10.80 -24.71
C SER A 307 23.56 -10.53 -24.25
N SER A 308 22.57 -10.71 -25.12
CA SER A 308 21.15 -10.60 -24.78
C SER A 308 20.67 -11.67 -23.81
N GLU A 309 21.09 -12.92 -24.05
CA GLU A 309 20.72 -14.07 -23.23
C GLU A 309 21.42 -14.01 -21.87
N THR A 310 22.68 -13.57 -21.83
CA THR A 310 23.40 -13.31 -20.56
C THR A 310 22.73 -12.21 -19.76
N THR A 311 22.27 -11.12 -20.40
CA THR A 311 21.56 -10.02 -19.72
C THR A 311 20.24 -10.51 -19.11
N ALA A 312 19.46 -11.30 -19.84
CA ALA A 312 18.21 -11.88 -19.32
C ALA A 312 18.46 -12.81 -18.12
N LEU A 313 19.55 -13.59 -18.16
CA LEU A 313 19.94 -14.49 -17.08
C LEU A 313 20.41 -13.71 -15.84
N ILE A 314 21.17 -12.63 -16.03
CA ILE A 314 21.56 -11.71 -14.94
C ILE A 314 20.33 -11.03 -14.31
N ILE A 315 19.37 -10.56 -15.11
CA ILE A 315 18.12 -9.97 -14.60
C ILE A 315 17.35 -11.02 -13.78
N GLY A 316 17.21 -12.23 -14.30
CA GLY A 316 16.57 -13.33 -13.56
C GLY A 316 17.29 -13.65 -12.25
N LEU A 317 18.62 -13.65 -12.26
CA LEU A 317 19.44 -13.86 -11.07
C LEU A 317 19.24 -12.72 -10.05
N LEU A 318 19.20 -11.46 -10.50
CA LEU A 318 18.92 -10.30 -9.63
C LEU A 318 17.53 -10.39 -9.00
N PHE A 319 16.52 -10.86 -9.72
CA PHE A 319 15.20 -11.12 -9.15
C PHE A 319 15.25 -12.19 -8.06
N VAL A 320 15.95 -13.30 -8.32
CA VAL A 320 16.11 -14.39 -7.33
C VAL A 320 16.88 -13.88 -6.11
N VAL A 321 18.00 -13.19 -6.30
CA VAL A 321 18.79 -12.61 -5.20
C VAL A 321 17.97 -11.59 -4.43
N GLY A 322 17.26 -10.69 -5.11
CA GLY A 322 16.36 -9.73 -4.50
C GLY A 322 15.30 -10.41 -3.64
N ALA A 323 14.60 -11.41 -4.18
CA ALA A 323 13.63 -12.19 -3.42
C ALA A 323 14.27 -12.92 -2.22
N THR A 324 15.49 -13.44 -2.37
CA THR A 324 16.23 -14.11 -1.29
C THR A 324 16.66 -13.13 -0.21
N VAL A 325 17.13 -11.94 -0.58
CA VAL A 325 17.50 -10.87 0.34
C VAL A 325 16.27 -10.33 1.05
N THR A 326 15.16 -10.10 0.34
CA THR A 326 13.91 -9.69 0.97
C THR A 326 13.43 -10.76 1.95
N TRP A 327 13.46 -12.04 1.57
CA TRP A 327 13.16 -13.16 2.47
C TRP A 327 14.08 -13.18 3.70
N ASP A 328 15.38 -12.98 3.52
CA ASP A 328 16.36 -12.96 4.60
C ASP A 328 16.15 -11.75 5.51
N LEU A 329 15.89 -10.56 4.97
CA LEU A 329 15.57 -9.34 5.73
C LEU A 329 14.27 -9.46 6.54
N THR A 330 13.32 -10.26 6.08
CA THR A 330 12.05 -10.44 6.78
C THR A 330 12.07 -11.57 7.82
N HIS A 331 13.02 -12.49 7.70
CA HIS A 331 13.17 -13.64 8.60
C HIS A 331 14.37 -13.54 9.55
N GLN A 332 15.31 -12.63 9.28
CA GLN A 332 16.24 -12.15 10.30
C GLN A 332 15.42 -11.35 11.30
N ALA A 333 15.60 -11.64 12.59
CA ALA A 333 15.03 -10.89 13.69
C ALA A 333 15.62 -9.47 13.72
N LEU A 334 15.18 -8.63 12.79
CA LEU A 334 15.02 -7.21 13.04
C LEU A 334 13.67 -7.11 13.76
N PRO A 335 13.58 -6.40 14.89
CA PRO A 335 12.35 -6.29 15.67
C PRO A 335 11.33 -5.47 14.87
N ALA A 336 10.66 -6.16 13.94
CA ALA A 336 9.59 -5.66 13.10
C ALA A 336 8.41 -6.65 13.14
N LYS A 337 8.28 -7.40 14.25
CA LYS A 337 6.96 -7.83 14.70
C LYS A 337 6.20 -6.55 14.99
N GLY A 338 5.21 -6.26 14.16
CA GLY A 338 4.17 -5.25 14.35
C GLY A 338 4.53 -4.15 15.33
N VAL A 339 5.10 -3.06 14.82
CA VAL A 339 4.94 -1.77 15.50
C VAL A 339 3.46 -1.41 15.35
N GLU A 340 2.61 -2.02 16.17
CA GLU A 340 1.49 -1.28 16.71
C GLU A 340 2.16 -0.15 17.49
N LEU A 341 2.04 1.07 16.97
CA LEU A 341 2.67 2.23 17.57
C LEU A 341 2.31 2.22 19.06
N PRO A 342 3.29 2.15 19.98
CA PRO A 342 2.98 2.30 21.39
C PRO A 342 2.25 3.64 21.53
N VAL A 343 1.06 3.59 22.13
CA VAL A 343 0.18 4.77 22.27
C VAL A 343 0.91 5.90 23.00
N GLU A 344 1.84 5.53 23.88
CA GLU A 344 2.77 6.41 24.57
C GLU A 344 4.01 5.60 24.99
N VAL A 345 5.18 6.24 25.07
CA VAL A 345 6.44 5.63 25.57
C VAL A 345 7.04 6.52 26.63
N LYS A 346 7.28 5.97 27.83
CA LYS A 346 8.07 6.64 28.88
C LYS A 346 9.32 5.83 29.20
N ALA A 347 10.45 6.53 29.32
CA ALA A 347 11.73 5.94 29.65
C ALA A 347 12.39 6.69 30.81
N SER A 348 12.93 5.94 31.77
CA SER A 348 13.63 6.50 32.93
C SER A 348 14.70 5.52 33.41
N GLY A 349 15.94 6.00 33.48
CA GLY A 349 17.09 5.18 33.85
C GLY A 349 17.36 4.06 32.84
N GLU A 350 17.31 2.81 33.32
CA GLU A 350 17.55 1.59 32.52
C GLU A 350 16.26 0.96 31.98
N TRP A 351 15.11 1.57 32.27
CA TRP A 351 13.80 1.01 32.00
C TRP A 351 13.03 1.83 30.95
N MET A 352 12.35 1.12 30.06
CA MET A 352 11.43 1.67 29.08
C MET A 352 10.09 0.97 29.22
N VAL A 353 9.00 1.73 29.16
CA VAL A 353 7.66 1.20 29.32
C VAL A 353 6.81 1.59 28.12
N THR A 354 6.13 0.61 27.54
CA THR A 354 5.26 0.77 26.36
C THR A 354 3.85 0.30 26.70
N LEU A 355 2.86 1.01 26.15
CA LEU A 355 1.45 0.59 26.21
C LEU A 355 1.11 -0.11 24.89
N ASP A 356 0.89 -1.42 24.96
CA ASP A 356 0.67 -2.30 23.82
C ASP A 356 -0.78 -2.79 23.80
N ASN A 357 -1.36 -2.89 22.61
CA ASN A 357 -2.74 -3.34 22.42
C ASN A 357 -2.75 -4.82 22.03
N HIS A 358 -3.17 -5.71 22.93
CA HIS A 358 -3.27 -7.15 22.63
C HIS A 358 -4.72 -7.55 22.35
N THR A 359 -4.92 -8.74 21.75
CA THR A 359 -6.25 -9.32 21.51
C THR A 359 -7.12 -9.47 22.77
N ASP A 360 -6.47 -9.49 23.93
CA ASP A 360 -7.10 -9.69 25.24
C ASP A 360 -7.24 -8.37 26.04
N GLY A 361 -6.90 -7.22 25.44
CA GLY A 361 -6.96 -5.88 26.04
C GLY A 361 -5.63 -5.12 26.01
N VAL A 362 -5.67 -3.85 26.43
CA VAL A 362 -4.48 -2.99 26.55
C VAL A 362 -3.63 -3.43 27.74
N ARG A 363 -2.31 -3.54 27.55
CA ARG A 363 -1.35 -3.91 28.61
C ARG A 363 -0.10 -3.04 28.55
N LEU A 364 0.47 -2.73 29.72
CA LEU A 364 1.84 -2.21 29.81
C LEU A 364 2.84 -3.35 29.71
N ILE A 365 3.82 -3.17 28.86
CA ILE A 365 5.03 -3.99 28.75
C ILE A 365 6.22 -3.15 29.19
N VAL A 366 7.09 -3.77 29.98
CA VAL A 366 8.33 -3.14 30.43
C VAL A 366 9.51 -3.81 29.74
N HIS A 367 10.43 -2.99 29.25
CA HIS A 367 11.68 -3.41 28.62
C HIS A 367 12.87 -2.83 29.38
N GLU A 368 13.94 -3.61 29.46
CA GLU A 368 15.26 -3.09 29.80
C GLU A 368 15.87 -2.43 28.54
N ILE A 369 16.36 -1.20 28.66
CA ILE A 369 16.96 -0.46 27.53
C ILE A 369 18.18 -1.22 26.96
N SER A 370 18.90 -1.96 27.82
CA SER A 370 20.03 -2.80 27.41
C SER A 370 19.62 -4.06 26.63
N ASN A 371 18.37 -4.51 26.75
CA ASN A 371 17.88 -5.72 26.09
C ASN A 371 16.37 -5.61 25.78
N LEU A 372 16.07 -5.00 24.63
CA LEU A 372 14.70 -4.78 24.17
C LEU A 372 13.94 -6.07 23.81
N GLU A 373 14.63 -7.21 23.66
CA GLU A 373 13.98 -8.51 23.36
C GLU A 373 13.34 -9.15 24.60
N ASN A 374 13.67 -8.69 25.81
CA ASN A 374 13.12 -9.22 27.04
C ASN A 374 11.90 -8.39 27.48
N GLU A 375 10.71 -8.92 27.22
CA GLU A 375 9.43 -8.35 27.68
C GLU A 375 9.16 -8.78 29.12
N ILE A 376 9.01 -7.79 30.02
CA ILE A 376 8.70 -8.03 31.43
C ILE A 376 7.25 -7.64 31.69
N GLU A 377 6.43 -8.65 32.00
CA GLU A 377 5.05 -8.42 32.45
C GLU A 377 5.04 -7.93 33.91
N VAL A 378 4.37 -6.80 34.14
CA VAL A 378 4.16 -6.21 35.47
C VAL A 378 2.73 -6.44 35.95
N ILE A 379 2.54 -6.52 37.27
CA ILE A 379 1.20 -6.47 37.84
C ILE A 379 0.59 -5.09 37.60
N GLN A 380 -0.57 -5.06 36.97
CA GLN A 380 -1.24 -3.84 36.55
C GLN A 380 -2.76 -3.96 36.74
N PRO A 381 -3.50 -2.84 36.87
CA PRO A 381 -4.95 -2.84 36.78
C PRO A 381 -5.39 -3.15 35.34
N ASN A 382 -6.68 -3.42 35.13
CA ASN A 382 -7.22 -3.53 33.77
C ASN A 382 -7.16 -2.16 33.10
N LEU A 383 -6.38 -2.05 32.02
CA LEU A 383 -6.15 -0.79 31.31
C LEU A 383 -7.13 -0.58 30.16
N ASP A 384 -7.35 0.70 29.85
CA ASP A 384 -8.14 1.21 28.75
C ASP A 384 -7.54 2.54 28.24
N ASP A 385 -8.18 3.14 27.24
CA ASP A 385 -7.75 4.40 26.62
C ASP A 385 -7.72 5.61 27.58
N LYS A 386 -8.17 5.46 28.84
CA LYS A 386 -8.17 6.48 29.89
C LYS A 386 -7.23 6.15 31.04
N SER A 387 -6.39 5.15 30.87
CA SER A 387 -5.42 4.74 31.87
C SER A 387 -4.17 5.61 31.80
N HIS A 388 -3.59 5.92 32.95
CA HIS A 388 -2.43 6.80 33.08
C HIS A 388 -1.27 6.04 33.71
N TYR A 389 -0.04 6.31 33.28
CA TYR A 389 1.13 5.72 33.88
C TYR A 389 2.32 6.68 33.91
N ASP A 390 3.22 6.46 34.86
CA ASP A 390 4.45 7.22 34.97
C ASP A 390 5.60 6.39 35.53
N LEU A 391 6.83 6.77 35.18
CA LEU A 391 8.04 5.98 35.43
C LEU A 391 9.18 6.87 35.95
N SER A 392 9.69 6.58 37.15
CA SER A 392 10.90 7.22 37.69
C SER A 392 11.75 6.26 38.50
N GLY A 393 13.06 6.26 38.26
CA GLY A 393 14.04 5.58 39.13
C GLY A 393 13.79 4.07 39.34
N GLY A 394 13.19 3.38 38.37
CA GLY A 394 12.82 1.95 38.48
C GLY A 394 11.50 1.68 39.21
N THR A 395 10.72 2.72 39.50
CA THR A 395 9.35 2.62 40.04
C THR A 395 8.35 2.98 38.96
N LEU A 396 7.36 2.12 38.76
CA LEU A 396 6.27 2.31 37.80
C LEU A 396 4.95 2.51 38.55
N ALA A 397 4.26 3.60 38.25
CA ALA A 397 2.91 3.87 38.74
C ALA A 397 1.92 3.74 37.58
N VAL A 398 0.84 3.00 37.79
CA VAL A 398 -0.18 2.70 36.77
C VAL A 398 -1.55 2.86 37.38
N ALA A 399 -2.40 3.66 36.74
CA ALA A 399 -3.76 3.91 37.16
C ALA A 399 -4.75 3.60 36.04
N ASN A 400 -5.89 3.03 36.42
CA ASN A 400 -7.09 3.05 35.59
C ASN A 400 -8.13 4.00 36.24
N THR A 401 -9.38 3.95 35.76
CA THR A 401 -10.48 4.79 36.26
C THR A 401 -10.86 4.57 37.74
N THR A 402 -10.37 3.51 38.39
CA THR A 402 -10.81 3.07 39.75
C THR A 402 -9.70 2.61 40.70
N GLU A 403 -8.54 2.24 40.17
CA GLU A 403 -7.43 1.67 40.93
C GLU A 403 -6.09 2.26 40.49
N LEU A 404 -5.20 2.47 41.46
CA LEU A 404 -3.82 2.89 41.28
C LEU A 404 -2.89 1.80 41.83
N PHE A 405 -1.94 1.38 41.03
CA PHE A 405 -0.92 0.38 41.36
C PHE A 405 0.46 1.04 41.25
N VAL A 406 1.33 0.73 42.20
CA VAL A 406 2.75 1.10 42.12
C VAL A 406 3.57 -0.17 42.22
N VAL A 407 4.53 -0.34 41.31
CA VAL A 407 5.34 -1.55 41.16
C VAL A 407 6.81 -1.17 41.14
N ASN A 408 7.65 -1.98 41.79
CA ASN A 408 9.10 -1.90 41.63
C ASN A 408 9.51 -2.79 40.46
N LEU A 409 10.20 -2.25 39.46
CA LEU A 409 10.60 -3.01 38.27
C LEU A 409 11.62 -4.10 38.56
N THR A 410 12.34 -4.01 39.68
CA THR A 410 13.24 -5.07 40.16
C THR A 410 12.46 -6.31 40.65
N ASN A 411 11.17 -6.15 40.99
CA ASN A 411 10.30 -7.25 41.41
C ASN A 411 8.87 -7.03 40.88
N PRO A 412 8.65 -7.25 39.56
CA PRO A 412 7.45 -6.83 38.84
C PRO A 412 6.18 -7.59 39.23
N SER A 413 6.34 -8.73 39.91
CA SER A 413 5.25 -9.60 40.38
C SER A 413 4.67 -9.19 41.73
N ILE A 414 5.09 -8.07 42.33
CA ILE A 414 4.58 -7.59 43.61
C ILE A 414 4.28 -6.09 43.50
N SER A 415 3.05 -5.69 43.80
CA SER A 415 2.71 -4.27 43.95
C SER A 415 3.24 -3.73 45.29
N LEU A 416 3.93 -2.60 45.22
CA LEU A 416 4.35 -1.82 46.39
C LEU A 416 3.14 -1.14 47.04
N LEU A 417 2.22 -0.64 46.22
CA LEU A 417 1.03 0.07 46.64
C LEU A 417 -0.14 -0.32 45.74
N LYS A 418 -1.31 -0.50 46.36
CA LYS A 418 -2.60 -0.62 45.67
C LYS A 418 -3.61 0.26 46.38
N LEU A 419 -4.13 1.27 45.68
CA LEU A 419 -5.16 2.18 46.18
C LEU A 419 -6.39 2.12 45.28
N SER A 420 -7.57 2.34 45.85
CA SER A 420 -8.80 2.54 45.08
C SER A 420 -9.09 4.04 45.05
N ILE A 421 -8.81 4.66 43.91
CA ILE A 421 -8.98 6.09 43.64
C ILE A 421 -9.79 6.20 42.35
N ALA A 422 -10.85 7.00 42.39
CA ALA A 422 -11.71 7.22 41.22
C ALA A 422 -11.35 8.53 40.52
N ASN A 423 -11.49 8.56 39.19
CA ASN A 423 -11.34 9.75 38.34
C ASN A 423 -9.95 10.40 38.42
N ILE A 424 -8.91 9.64 38.09
CA ILE A 424 -7.55 10.16 37.95
C ILE A 424 -7.44 10.88 36.60
N ASP A 425 -7.16 12.18 36.62
CA ASP A 425 -6.95 13.01 35.43
C ASP A 425 -5.47 13.00 34.99
N GLU A 426 -4.54 13.03 35.96
CA GLU A 426 -3.10 12.87 35.71
C GLU A 426 -2.41 12.10 36.84
N LEU A 427 -1.32 11.41 36.50
CA LEU A 427 -0.49 10.62 37.40
C LEU A 427 0.99 10.92 37.17
N HIS A 428 1.70 11.31 38.22
CA HIS A 428 3.14 11.60 38.16
C HIS A 428 3.89 11.02 39.37
N ILE A 429 5.13 10.59 39.18
CA ILE A 429 6.05 10.18 40.23
C ILE A 429 7.03 11.32 40.47
N VAL A 430 7.10 11.80 41.71
CA VAL A 430 8.03 12.86 42.13
C VAL A 430 9.10 12.24 43.03
N GLU A 431 10.36 12.42 42.66
CA GLU A 431 11.49 11.98 43.49
C GLU A 431 11.72 12.95 44.64
N SER A 432 11.73 12.44 45.87
CA SER A 432 12.08 13.18 47.10
C SER A 432 13.31 12.58 47.76
N SER A 433 13.98 13.37 48.62
CA SER A 433 15.04 12.86 49.51
C SER A 433 14.60 11.67 50.39
N ASN A 434 13.30 11.54 50.65
CA ASN A 434 12.70 10.49 51.48
C ASN A 434 12.14 9.29 50.68
N GLY A 435 12.32 9.28 49.35
CA GLY A 435 11.80 8.25 48.43
C GLY A 435 10.75 8.79 47.46
N PRO A 436 10.29 7.97 46.49
CA PRO A 436 9.32 8.41 45.49
C PRO A 436 7.95 8.68 46.11
N VAL A 437 7.34 9.80 45.70
CA VAL A 437 5.99 10.22 46.08
C VAL A 437 5.12 10.19 44.83
N ILE A 438 3.90 9.66 44.95
CA ILE A 438 2.94 9.56 43.84
C ILE A 438 2.01 10.76 43.92
N ALA A 439 2.04 11.61 42.90
CA ALA A 439 1.12 12.73 42.73
C ALA A 439 -0.05 12.30 41.83
N VAL A 440 -1.25 12.42 42.38
CA VAL A 440 -2.51 12.10 41.69
C VAL A 440 -3.29 13.39 41.52
N VAL A 441 -3.63 13.74 40.29
CA VAL A 441 -4.49 14.89 39.99
C VAL A 441 -5.89 14.38 39.73
N SER A 442 -6.88 14.88 40.49
CA SER A 442 -8.29 14.55 40.31
C SER A 442 -9.14 15.80 40.54
N GLY A 443 -9.90 16.22 39.52
CA GLY A 443 -10.83 17.34 39.60
C GLY A 443 -10.17 18.69 39.90
N GLY A 444 -8.91 18.87 39.47
CA GLY A 444 -8.12 20.09 39.71
C GLY A 444 -7.49 20.18 41.11
N SER A 445 -7.55 19.11 41.91
CA SER A 445 -6.82 18.99 43.19
C SER A 445 -5.70 17.96 43.07
N VAL A 446 -4.56 18.24 43.71
CA VAL A 446 -3.39 17.34 43.75
C VAL A 446 -3.36 16.63 45.10
N GLU A 447 -3.41 15.31 45.09
CA GLU A 447 -3.21 14.46 46.26
C GLU A 447 -1.87 13.74 46.15
N LEU A 448 -1.14 13.68 47.26
CA LEU A 448 0.21 13.13 47.31
C LEU A 448 0.22 11.90 48.20
N TYR A 449 0.71 10.78 47.67
CA TYR A 449 0.76 9.51 48.35
C TYR A 449 2.21 9.04 48.48
N SER A 450 2.61 8.67 49.69
CA SER A 450 3.85 7.92 49.89
C SER A 450 3.68 6.49 49.37
N ILE A 451 4.80 5.81 49.09
CA ILE A 451 4.82 4.37 48.74
C ILE A 451 4.19 3.45 49.80
N SER A 452 4.01 3.92 51.05
CA SER A 452 3.28 3.20 52.11
C SER A 452 1.77 3.48 52.11
N GLY A 453 1.27 4.28 51.17
CA GLY A 453 -0.15 4.63 51.01
C GLY A 453 -0.64 5.73 51.95
N GLN A 454 0.25 6.39 52.71
CA GLN A 454 -0.11 7.52 53.55
C GLN A 454 -0.12 8.82 52.75
N ASN A 455 -1.11 9.66 53.01
CA ASN A 455 -1.21 10.99 52.41
C ASN A 455 -0.06 11.87 52.94
N VAL A 456 0.63 12.55 52.03
CA VAL A 456 1.78 13.41 52.33
C VAL A 456 1.32 14.86 52.23
N ASP A 457 1.51 15.63 53.31
CA ASP A 457 1.14 17.05 53.34
C ASP A 457 1.79 17.82 52.20
N ALA A 458 1.00 18.65 51.49
CA ALA A 458 1.38 19.41 50.30
C ALA A 458 2.52 20.46 50.48
N ASN A 459 3.24 20.45 51.60
CA ASN A 459 4.43 21.26 51.87
C ASN A 459 5.72 20.41 52.04
N TRP A 460 5.68 19.11 51.74
CA TRP A 460 6.83 18.21 51.87
C TRP A 460 8.02 18.60 50.97
N TRP A 461 7.76 19.35 49.91
CA TRP A 461 8.75 19.82 48.93
C TRP A 461 9.37 21.18 49.29
N ALA A 462 9.10 21.76 50.45
CA ALA A 462 9.69 23.05 50.82
C ALA A 462 11.23 23.04 50.90
N ASP A 463 11.82 21.85 51.11
CA ASP A 463 13.27 21.63 51.17
C ASP A 463 13.86 20.96 49.91
N ASP A 464 13.01 20.50 48.97
CA ASP A 464 13.40 19.88 47.70
C ASP A 464 13.09 20.85 46.54
N ASN A 465 13.95 21.00 45.52
CA ASN A 465 13.75 21.93 44.40
C ASN A 465 12.59 21.51 43.45
N VAL A 466 11.36 21.40 43.95
CA VAL A 466 10.17 21.06 43.17
C VAL A 466 9.50 22.35 42.71
N THR A 467 9.30 22.51 41.41
CA THR A 467 8.59 23.65 40.83
C THR A 467 7.21 23.21 40.38
N MET A 468 6.17 23.67 41.07
CA MET A 468 4.77 23.53 40.62
C MET A 468 4.54 24.51 39.47
N LEU A 469 4.29 24.01 38.27
CA LEU A 469 3.86 24.82 37.12
C LEU A 469 2.34 24.76 37.03
N ASP A 470 1.66 25.77 37.57
CA ASP A 470 0.22 25.96 37.35
C ASP A 470 -0.01 26.33 35.88
N SER A 471 -0.48 25.36 35.09
CA SER A 471 -1.04 25.63 33.77
C SER A 471 -2.46 26.17 33.93
N ILE A 472 -2.61 27.46 34.19
CA ILE A 472 -3.87 28.16 33.95
C ILE A 472 -4.01 28.25 32.43
N GLY A 473 -4.83 27.37 31.85
CA GLY A 473 -5.10 27.37 30.42
C GLY A 473 -5.77 28.66 29.96
N ASP A 474 -5.17 29.29 28.94
CA ASP A 474 -5.80 30.20 27.99
C ASP A 474 -5.75 29.56 26.59
#